data_AF-A0A9E5T6I4-F1
#
_entry.id   AF-A0A9E5T6I4-F1
#
_cell.length_a   1.000
_cell.length_b   1.000
_cell.length_c   1.000
_cell.angle_alpha   90.00
_cell.angle_beta   90.00
_cell.angle_gamma   90.00
#
_symmetry.space_group_name_H-M   'P 1'
#
loop_
_entity.id
_entity.type
_entity.pdbx_description
1 polymer ?
#
loop_
_entity_poly.entity_id
_entity_poly.type
_entity_poly.pdbx_seq_one_letter_code
_entity_poly.pdbx_strand_id
1 'polypeptide(L)'
;MSTESTKQRKRIVPGIWLVLAALLVVGAASAQERLEREGYFEVRSASTTIVDGVHTLDARLQLVLSSEALEALSSGVPLTIELQMQLIRVRRFVWDDDAAQLAVRFELEYRPLSQRYIVRNLNSGDQDSFATLYSALNNL
;
A
#
# COMPACT_ATOMS: atom_id res chain seq x y z
N MET A 1 -31.12 -69.21 -31.64
CA MET A 1 -30.91 -68.68 -30.28
C MET A 1 -29.63 -67.85 -30.31
N SER A 2 -29.71 -66.54 -30.55
CA SER A 2 -28.56 -65.62 -30.48
C SER A 2 -29.09 -64.20 -30.23
N THR A 3 -28.35 -63.44 -29.44
CA THR A 3 -28.76 -62.32 -28.59
C THR A 3 -28.88 -60.98 -29.34
N GLU A 4 -30.01 -60.28 -29.21
CA GLU A 4 -30.11 -58.83 -29.47
C GLU A 4 -29.58 -58.05 -28.26
N SER A 5 -28.45 -57.35 -28.43
CA SER A 5 -27.95 -56.37 -27.47
C SER A 5 -28.43 -54.98 -27.83
N THR A 6 -29.37 -54.46 -27.04
CA THR A 6 -29.94 -53.11 -27.14
C THR A 6 -28.92 -52.11 -26.61
N LYS A 7 -28.26 -51.34 -27.50
CA LYS A 7 -27.36 -50.24 -27.10
C LYS A 7 -28.12 -48.91 -27.03
N GLN A 8 -28.67 -48.63 -25.86
CA GLN A 8 -29.27 -47.34 -25.47
C GLN A 8 -28.23 -46.20 -25.61
N ARG A 9 -28.34 -45.39 -26.67
CA ARG A 9 -27.63 -44.11 -26.78
C ARG A 9 -28.37 -43.07 -25.95
N LYS A 10 -27.83 -42.74 -24.76
CA LYS A 10 -28.33 -41.64 -23.92
C LYS A 10 -28.22 -40.33 -24.70
N ARG A 11 -29.38 -39.75 -25.08
CA ARG A 11 -29.48 -38.43 -25.72
C ARG A 11 -29.20 -37.38 -24.65
N ILE A 12 -28.04 -36.76 -24.72
CA ILE A 12 -27.66 -35.66 -23.82
C ILE A 12 -28.46 -34.43 -24.28
N VAL A 13 -29.30 -33.90 -23.39
CA VAL A 13 -30.21 -32.78 -23.68
C VAL A 13 -29.39 -31.48 -23.77
N PRO A 14 -29.56 -30.64 -24.81
CA PRO A 14 -28.74 -29.44 -25.05
C PRO A 14 -28.82 -28.39 -23.92
N GLY A 15 -29.86 -28.41 -23.09
CA GLY A 15 -30.00 -27.51 -21.94
C GLY A 15 -28.96 -27.72 -20.84
N ILE A 16 -28.39 -28.93 -20.71
CA ILE A 16 -27.38 -29.23 -19.69
C ILE A 16 -26.06 -28.49 -19.99
N TRP A 17 -25.70 -28.36 -21.28
CA TRP A 17 -24.50 -27.63 -21.70
C TRP A 17 -24.63 -26.12 -21.47
N LEU A 18 -25.82 -25.55 -21.64
CA LEU A 18 -26.07 -24.12 -21.36
C LEU A 18 -25.99 -23.81 -19.86
N VAL A 19 -26.51 -24.70 -19.00
CA VAL A 19 -26.41 -24.54 -17.54
C VAL A 19 -24.95 -24.68 -17.07
N LEU A 20 -24.20 -25.64 -17.61
CA LEU A 20 -22.77 -25.79 -17.32
C LEU A 20 -21.95 -24.58 -17.79
N ALA A 21 -22.25 -24.03 -18.97
CA ALA A 21 -21.61 -22.82 -19.47
C ALA A 21 -21.93 -21.60 -18.59
N ALA A 22 -23.18 -21.45 -18.13
CA ALA A 22 -23.57 -20.38 -17.23
C ALA A 22 -22.88 -20.50 -15.86
N LEU A 23 -22.77 -21.71 -15.30
CA LEU A 23 -22.05 -21.98 -14.05
C LEU A 23 -20.54 -21.68 -14.16
N LEU A 24 -19.92 -21.97 -15.31
CA LEU A 24 -18.52 -21.62 -15.57
C LEU A 24 -18.28 -20.11 -15.66
N VAL A 25 -19.19 -19.36 -16.30
CA VAL A 25 -19.09 -17.90 -16.39
C VAL A 25 -19.28 -17.23 -15.03
N VAL A 26 -20.22 -17.72 -14.21
CA VAL A 26 -20.45 -17.18 -12.85
C VAL A 26 -19.29 -17.52 -11.92
N GLY A 27 -18.71 -18.73 -12.01
CA GLY A 27 -17.52 -19.11 -11.23
C GLY A 27 -16.27 -18.30 -11.58
N ALA A 28 -16.10 -17.93 -12.85
CA ALA A 28 -15.00 -17.08 -13.30
C ALA A 28 -15.16 -15.61 -12.85
N ALA A 29 -16.40 -15.10 -12.77
CA ALA A 29 -16.66 -13.74 -12.30
C ALA A 29 -16.34 -13.52 -10.81
N SER A 30 -16.45 -14.57 -9.98
CA SER A 30 -16.04 -14.53 -8.57
C SER A 30 -14.53 -14.62 -8.35
N ALA A 31 -13.77 -15.05 -9.36
CA ALA A 31 -12.31 -15.18 -9.30
C ALA A 31 -11.59 -13.93 -9.84
N GLN A 32 -12.22 -12.77 -9.71
CA GLN A 32 -11.56 -11.49 -10.00
C GLN A 32 -10.55 -11.25 -8.89
N GLU A 33 -9.35 -11.82 -9.04
CA GLU A 33 -8.21 -11.56 -8.18
C GLU A 33 -8.08 -10.05 -8.03
N ARG A 34 -8.32 -9.55 -6.81
CA ARG A 34 -7.89 -8.20 -6.48
C ARG A 34 -6.39 -8.20 -6.71
N LEU A 35 -5.94 -7.42 -7.68
CA LEU A 35 -4.52 -7.18 -7.89
C LEU A 35 -3.97 -6.60 -6.58
N GLU A 36 -3.34 -7.45 -5.78
CA GLU A 36 -2.63 -7.07 -4.58
C GLU A 36 -1.55 -6.07 -5.00
N ARG A 37 -1.66 -4.84 -4.52
CA ARG A 37 -0.66 -3.82 -4.77
C ARG A 37 0.40 -3.93 -3.71
N GLU A 38 1.63 -4.23 -4.13
CA GLU A 38 2.79 -4.03 -3.28
C GLU A 38 2.96 -2.53 -3.00
N GLY A 39 3.11 -2.20 -1.72
CA GLY A 39 3.46 -0.85 -1.30
C GLY A 39 4.94 -0.59 -1.54
N TYR A 40 5.31 0.66 -1.76
CA TYR A 40 6.71 1.06 -1.92
C TYR A 40 6.92 2.47 -1.41
N PHE A 41 8.12 2.71 -0.88
CA PHE A 41 8.61 4.02 -0.47
C PHE A 41 9.81 4.38 -1.32
N GLU A 42 9.78 5.53 -1.98
CA GLU A 42 10.82 5.98 -2.88
C GLU A 42 11.26 7.40 -2.52
N VAL A 43 12.56 7.64 -2.43
CA VAL A 43 13.11 8.98 -2.27
C VAL A 43 13.26 9.59 -3.66
N ARG A 44 12.39 10.54 -4.01
CA ARG A 44 12.42 11.24 -5.31
C ARG A 44 13.54 12.27 -5.41
N SER A 45 13.81 12.96 -4.31
CA SER A 45 14.94 13.87 -4.18
C SER A 45 15.30 14.05 -2.72
N ALA A 46 16.58 14.27 -2.42
CA ALA A 46 17.04 14.69 -1.11
C ALA A 46 18.19 15.68 -1.29
N SER A 47 18.12 16.83 -0.62
CA SER A 47 19.17 17.84 -0.65
C SER A 47 19.34 18.45 0.73
N THR A 48 20.58 18.72 1.10
CA THR A 48 20.88 19.43 2.34
C THR A 48 21.35 20.84 2.05
N THR A 49 20.87 21.79 2.83
CA THR A 49 21.35 23.17 2.83
C THR A 49 21.71 23.58 4.25
N ILE A 50 22.52 24.63 4.37
CA ILE A 50 22.85 25.24 5.65
C ILE A 50 22.17 26.60 5.70
N VAL A 51 21.25 26.78 6.65
CA VAL A 51 20.54 28.05 6.88
C VAL A 51 20.85 28.46 8.32
N ASP A 52 21.42 29.64 8.52
CA ASP A 52 21.81 30.17 9.84
C ASP A 52 22.66 29.20 10.69
N GLY A 53 23.52 28.42 10.02
CA GLY A 53 24.38 27.42 10.67
C GLY A 53 23.70 26.09 11.02
N VAL A 54 22.42 25.91 10.67
CA VAL A 54 21.66 24.67 10.88
C VAL A 54 21.57 23.89 9.57
N HIS A 55 21.95 22.61 9.64
CA HIS A 55 21.74 21.67 8.53
C HIS A 55 20.24 21.40 8.38
N THR A 56 19.70 21.77 7.22
CA THR A 56 18.32 21.48 6.84
C THR A 56 18.33 20.42 5.75
N LEU A 57 17.40 19.47 5.81
CA LEU A 57 17.19 18.44 4.80
C LEU A 57 15.84 18.68 4.12
N ASP A 58 15.86 18.93 2.82
CA ASP A 58 14.67 18.92 1.96
C ASP A 58 14.63 17.57 1.23
N ALA A 59 13.59 16.79 1.48
CA ALA A 59 13.38 15.52 0.83
C ALA A 59 11.96 15.44 0.24
N ARG A 60 11.87 14.89 -0.98
CA ARG A 60 10.60 14.51 -1.60
C ARG A 60 10.50 13.01 -1.58
N LEU A 61 9.48 12.49 -0.90
CA LEU A 61 9.21 11.07 -0.82
C LEU A 61 7.98 10.76 -1.66
N GLN A 62 7.98 9.59 -2.30
CA GLN A 62 6.77 8.98 -2.82
C GLN A 62 6.45 7.75 -2.00
N LEU A 63 5.28 7.79 -1.36
CA LEU A 63 4.81 6.75 -0.48
C LEU A 63 3.55 6.14 -1.09
N VAL A 64 3.60 4.85 -1.40
CA VAL A 64 2.45 4.08 -1.86
C VAL A 64 2.22 2.97 -0.86
N LEU A 65 1.06 2.99 -0.20
CA LEU A 65 0.66 1.95 0.73
C LEU A 65 0.31 0.67 -0.04
N SER A 66 0.62 -0.48 0.56
CA SER A 66 0.17 -1.78 0.05
C SER A 66 -1.35 -1.90 0.17
N SER A 67 -1.94 -2.85 -0.55
CA SER A 67 -3.35 -3.21 -0.40
C SER A 67 -3.69 -3.52 1.07
N GLU A 68 -2.86 -4.30 1.75
CA GLU A 68 -3.04 -4.66 3.17
C GLU A 68 -2.99 -3.44 4.09
N ALA A 69 -2.00 -2.56 3.91
CA ALA A 69 -1.89 -1.34 4.72
C ALA A 69 -3.08 -0.40 4.50
N LEU A 70 -3.56 -0.28 3.26
CA LEU A 70 -4.74 0.51 2.94
C LEU A 70 -6.01 -0.10 3.55
N GLU A 71 -6.15 -1.42 3.54
CA GLU A 71 -7.27 -2.13 4.17
C GLU A 71 -7.27 -1.94 5.68
N ALA A 72 -6.12 -2.11 6.33
CA ALA A 72 -5.93 -1.85 7.76
C ALA A 72 -6.33 -0.41 8.11
N LEU A 73 -5.82 0.57 7.36
CA LEU A 73 -6.14 1.98 7.57
C LEU A 73 -7.65 2.24 7.42
N SER A 74 -8.27 1.69 6.37
CA SER A 74 -9.72 1.84 6.12
C SER A 74 -10.58 1.18 7.20
N SER A 75 -10.03 0.18 7.89
CA SER A 75 -10.66 -0.52 9.01
C SER A 75 -10.47 0.22 10.34
N GLY A 76 -9.82 1.39 10.34
CA GLY A 76 -9.54 2.19 11.53
C GLY A 76 -8.30 1.73 12.31
N VAL A 77 -7.50 0.81 11.75
CA VAL A 77 -6.22 0.42 12.33
C VAL A 77 -5.19 1.49 11.98
N PRO A 78 -4.62 2.20 12.97
CA PRO A 78 -3.61 3.22 12.69
C PRO A 78 -2.32 2.57 12.16
N LEU A 79 -1.69 3.23 11.20
CA LEU A 79 -0.40 2.84 10.64
C LEU A 79 0.70 3.68 11.25
N THR A 80 1.81 3.06 11.64
CA THR A 80 3.03 3.79 12.03
C THR A 80 4.01 3.80 10.87
N ILE A 81 4.47 4.99 10.50
CA ILE A 81 5.47 5.21 9.44
C ILE A 81 6.71 5.79 10.11
N GLU A 82 7.86 5.13 9.96
CA GLU A 82 9.14 5.61 10.46
C GLU A 82 10.02 6.08 9.30
N LEU A 83 10.42 7.35 9.33
CA LEU A 83 11.38 7.93 8.40
C LEU A 83 12.74 8.00 9.09
N GLN A 84 13.72 7.28 8.54
CA GLN A 84 15.09 7.29 8.99
C GLN A 84 15.95 8.13 8.05
N MET A 85 16.59 9.15 8.60
CA MET A 85 17.47 10.06 7.87
C MET A 85 18.88 9.95 8.44
N GLN A 86 19.85 9.82 7.55
CA GLN A 86 21.27 9.77 7.87
C GLN A 86 21.99 10.82 7.05
N LEU A 87 22.65 11.76 7.72
CA LEU A 87 23.49 12.77 7.09
C LEU A 87 24.94 12.29 7.14
N ILE A 88 25.46 11.90 5.98
CA ILE A 88 26.85 11.43 5.84
C ILE A 88 27.72 12.61 5.39
N ARG A 89 28.77 12.93 6.15
CA ARG A 89 29.73 13.97 5.75
C ARG A 89 30.89 13.34 4.99
N VAL A 90 30.86 13.46 3.67
CA VAL A 90 31.94 12.96 2.81
C VAL A 90 33.21 13.81 2.97
N ARG A 91 34.33 13.21 3.39
CA ARG A 91 35.62 13.89 3.54
C ARG A 91 36.66 13.36 2.56
N ARG A 92 37.45 14.25 1.92
CA ARG A 92 38.42 13.87 0.88
C ARG A 92 39.62 13.04 1.39
N PHE A 93 39.98 13.14 2.67
CA PHE A 93 41.24 12.60 3.22
C PHE A 93 41.09 11.77 4.51
N VAL A 94 39.88 11.59 5.03
CA VAL A 94 39.60 10.84 6.27
C VAL A 94 38.35 9.97 6.04
N TRP A 95 38.19 8.93 6.85
CA TRP A 95 36.97 8.11 6.87
C TRP A 95 35.73 8.99 7.00
N ASP A 96 34.69 8.65 6.24
CA ASP A 96 33.39 9.29 6.35
C ASP A 96 32.83 9.04 7.76
N ASP A 97 32.31 10.09 8.38
CA ASP A 97 31.76 10.05 9.73
C ASP A 97 30.28 10.41 9.65
N ASP A 98 29.44 9.67 10.38
CA ASP A 98 28.00 9.91 10.46
C ASP A 98 27.78 11.26 11.14
N ALA A 99 27.41 12.27 10.37
CA ALA A 99 27.34 13.64 10.88
C ALA A 99 26.08 13.87 11.72
N ALA A 100 24.98 13.18 11.42
CA ALA A 100 23.75 13.16 12.22
C ALA A 100 22.81 12.02 11.78
N GLN A 101 22.06 11.47 12.71
CA GLN A 101 20.95 10.54 12.44
C GLN A 101 19.67 11.10 13.05
N LEU A 102 18.56 11.01 12.31
CA LEU A 102 17.24 11.46 12.76
C LEU A 102 16.20 10.40 12.38
N ALA A 103 15.43 9.94 13.36
CA ALA A 103 14.28 9.08 13.14
C ALA A 103 13.01 9.82 13.55
N VAL A 104 12.10 10.01 12.59
CA VAL A 104 10.79 10.62 12.83
C VAL A 104 9.72 9.57 12.62
N ARG A 105 8.79 9.48 13.56
CA ARG A 105 7.69 8.54 13.53
C ARG A 105 6.37 9.28 13.40
N PHE A 106 5.55 8.83 12.46
CA PHE A 106 4.22 9.34 12.25
C PHE A 106 3.20 8.23 12.47
N GLU A 107 2.09 8.56 13.10
CA GLU A 107 0.90 7.72 13.11
C GLU A 107 -0.11 8.29 12.11
N LEU A 108 -0.58 7.44 11.20
CA LEU A 108 -1.60 7.74 10.22
C LEU A 108 -2.88 6.96 10.57
N GLU A 109 -3.95 7.68 10.86
CA GLU A 109 -5.26 7.13 11.24
C GLU A 109 -6.33 7.64 10.27
N TYR A 110 -7.26 6.80 9.85
CA TYR A 110 -8.47 7.25 9.16
C TYR A 110 -9.65 7.25 10.13
N ARG A 111 -10.37 8.38 10.21
CA ARG A 111 -11.56 8.54 11.06
C ARG A 111 -12.83 8.50 10.20
N PRO A 112 -13.61 7.41 10.24
CA PRO A 112 -14.78 7.25 9.36
C PRO A 112 -15.89 8.27 9.63
N LEU A 113 -16.07 8.68 10.89
CA LEU A 113 -17.13 9.63 11.28
C LEU A 113 -16.91 11.01 10.66
N SER A 114 -15.68 11.51 10.70
CA SER A 114 -15.31 12.80 10.10
C SER A 114 -14.87 12.69 8.65
N GLN A 115 -14.63 11.47 8.15
CA GLN A 115 -14.04 11.18 6.84
C GLN A 115 -12.70 11.92 6.64
N ARG A 116 -11.84 11.88 7.67
CA ARG A 116 -10.55 12.56 7.65
C ARG A 116 -9.41 11.62 7.96
N TYR A 117 -8.27 11.88 7.34
CA TYR A 117 -6.99 11.29 7.68
C TYR A 117 -6.33 12.16 8.74
N ILE A 118 -5.86 11.55 9.80
CA ILE A 118 -5.14 12.20 10.90
C ILE A 118 -3.69 11.75 10.82
N VAL A 119 -2.78 12.72 10.81
CA VAL A 119 -1.34 12.47 10.89
C VAL A 119 -0.89 13.02 12.23
N ARG A 120 -0.27 12.17 13.06
CA ARG A 120 0.32 12.57 14.33
C ARG A 120 1.83 12.34 14.28
N ASN A 121 2.60 13.39 14.48
CA ASN A 121 4.03 13.27 14.70
C ASN A 121 4.25 12.72 16.13
N LEU A 122 4.78 11.51 16.26
CA LEU A 122 4.98 10.86 17.55
C LEU A 122 6.20 11.42 18.31
N ASN A 123 7.07 12.16 17.63
CA ASN A 123 8.22 12.82 18.25
C ASN A 123 7.84 14.18 18.86
N SER A 124 7.04 15.00 18.17
CA SER A 124 6.62 16.32 18.67
C SER A 124 5.25 16.33 19.36
N GLY A 125 4.39 15.36 19.05
CA GLY A 125 3.00 15.32 19.49
C GLY A 125 2.04 16.14 18.61
N ASP A 126 2.55 16.86 17.60
CA ASP A 126 1.73 17.65 16.68
C ASP A 126 0.82 16.75 15.86
N GLN A 127 -0.36 17.27 15.53
CA GLN A 127 -1.36 16.53 14.78
C GLN A 127 -2.06 17.42 13.75
N ASP A 128 -2.12 16.93 12.52
CA ASP A 128 -2.81 17.56 11.41
C ASP A 128 -3.91 16.65 10.82
N SER A 129 -4.86 17.27 10.11
CA SER A 129 -6.02 16.58 9.57
C SER A 129 -6.30 16.89 8.10
N PHE A 130 -6.39 15.85 7.29
CA PHE A 130 -6.46 15.94 5.84
C PHE A 130 -7.73 15.31 5.28
N ALA A 131 -8.24 15.86 4.18
CA ALA A 131 -9.41 15.33 3.48
C ALA A 131 -9.08 14.13 2.59
N THR A 132 -7.80 13.93 2.22
CA THR A 132 -7.36 12.86 1.33
C THR A 132 -6.12 12.18 1.88
N LEU A 133 -5.98 10.88 1.57
CA LEU A 133 -4.77 10.11 1.89
C LEU A 133 -3.53 10.72 1.23
N TYR A 134 -3.67 11.20 -0.01
CA TYR A 134 -2.57 11.84 -0.74
C TYR A 134 -2.02 13.06 0.00
N SER A 135 -2.91 13.94 0.49
CA SER A 135 -2.50 15.11 1.27
C SER A 135 -1.85 14.73 2.60
N ALA A 136 -2.34 13.67 3.26
CA ALA A 136 -1.76 13.18 4.51
C ALA A 136 -0.33 12.62 4.31
N LEU A 137 -0.14 11.78 3.28
CA LEU A 137 1.17 11.19 2.98
C LEU A 137 2.21 12.23 2.52
N ASN A 138 1.78 13.32 1.89
CA ASN A 138 2.68 14.41 1.48
C ASN A 138 3.05 15.38 2.63
N ASN A 139 2.49 15.19 3.82
CA ASN A 139 2.76 16.04 4.99
C ASN A 139 3.61 15.34 6.06
N LEU A 140 4.02 14.09 5.83
CA LEU A 140 5.00 13.40 6.68
C LEU A 140 6.39 14.05 6.59
#